data_AF-B9X9J3-F1
#
_entry.id   AF-B9X9J3-F1
#
_cell.length_a   1.000
_cell.length_b   1.000
_cell.length_c   1.000
_cell.angle_alpha   90.00
_cell.angle_beta   90.00
_cell.angle_gamma   90.00
#
_symmetry.space_group_name_H-M   'P 1'
#
loop_
_entity.id
_entity.type
_entity.pdbx_description
1 polymer ?
#
loop_
_entity_poly.entity_id
_entity_poly.type
_entity_poly.pdbx_seq_one_letter_code
_entity_poly.pdbx_strand_id
1 'polypeptide(L)' 'MDFDHIIYKMNKRIYGNTLTQEDVKNWIYSNIFITRIGTVKEFKQQTQETVVIIPEFEDLEIHTKNISNIN' A
#
# COMPACT_ATOMS: atom_id res chain seq x y z
N MET A 1 -10.40 17.28 -6.71
CA MET A 1 -9.48 17.30 -5.56
C MET A 1 -8.28 16.48 -6.00
N ASP A 2 -7.09 17.09 -6.04
CA ASP A 2 -5.92 16.54 -6.72
C ASP A 2 -5.14 15.58 -5.81
N PHE A 3 -4.95 14.33 -6.24
CA PHE A 3 -4.29 13.28 -5.47
C PHE A 3 -2.85 13.67 -5.12
N ASP A 4 -2.17 14.39 -6.01
CA ASP A 4 -0.80 14.85 -5.81
C ASP A 4 -0.70 15.84 -4.65
N HIS A 5 -1.71 16.70 -4.49
CA HIS A 5 -1.79 17.62 -3.37
C HIS A 5 -1.97 16.90 -2.02
N ILE A 6 -2.73 15.80 -2.01
CA ILE A 6 -2.95 14.97 -0.82
C ILE A 6 -1.64 14.26 -0.45
N ILE A 7 -0.96 13.65 -1.43
CA ILE A 7 0.34 12.98 -1.23
C ILE A 7 1.42 13.97 -0.78
N TYR A 8 1.47 15.17 -1.36
CA TYR A 8 2.41 16.22 -0.92
C TYR A 8 2.19 16.61 0.55
N LYS A 9 0.93 16.82 0.97
CA LYS A 9 0.61 17.10 2.37
C LYS A 9 0.95 15.93 3.30
N MET A 10 0.77 14.69 2.83
CA MET A 10 1.14 13.49 3.56
C MET A 10 2.65 13.42 3.77
N ASN A 11 3.44 13.57 2.70
CA ASN A 11 4.90 13.60 2.78
C ASN A 11 5.41 14.70 3.72
N LYS A 12 4.83 15.90 3.63
CA LYS A 12 5.20 17.01 4.53
C LYS A 12 4.94 16.72 6.01
N ARG A 13 3.88 15.96 6.34
CA ARG A 13 3.60 15.54 7.72
C ARG A 13 4.51 14.42 8.18
N ILE A 14 4.93 13.54 7.26
CA ILE A 14 5.75 12.36 7.55
C ILE A 14 7.23 12.71 7.79
N TYR A 15 7.80 13.66 7.05
CA TYR A 15 9.23 13.98 7.12
C TYR A 15 9.64 14.94 8.28
N GLY A 16 8.68 15.54 9.00
CA GLY A 16 8.95 16.63 9.94
C GLY A 16 9.11 16.26 11.42
N ASN A 17 8.75 15.03 11.81
CA ASN A 17 8.86 14.53 13.19
C ASN A 17 9.48 13.14 13.17
N THR A 18 10.24 12.77 14.20
CA THR A 18 10.57 11.37 14.50
C THR A 18 9.27 10.62 14.71
N LEU A 19 8.70 10.08 13.63
CA LEU A 19 7.45 9.34 13.64
C LEU A 19 7.61 8.14 14.56
N THR A 20 6.82 8.11 15.61
CA THR A 20 6.68 6.90 16.40
C THR A 20 5.92 5.88 15.55
N GLN A 21 6.15 4.58 15.78
CA GLN A 21 5.38 3.53 15.08
C GLN A 21 3.86 3.70 15.28
N GLU A 22 3.45 4.35 16.37
CA GLU A 22 2.07 4.66 16.70
C GLU A 22 1.44 5.70 15.77
N ASP A 23 2.18 6.73 15.35
CA ASP A 23 1.69 7.74 14.42
C ASP A 23 1.41 7.15 13.03
N VAL A 24 2.30 6.29 12.54
CA VAL A 24 2.14 5.57 11.27
C VAL A 24 0.94 4.62 11.35
N LYS A 25 0.82 3.88 12.46
CA LYS A 25 -0.30 2.96 12.70
C LYS A 25 -1.65 3.70 12.73
N ASN A 26 -1.74 4.82 13.45
CA ASN A 26 -2.96 5.63 13.54
C ASN A 26 -3.34 6.22 12.19
N TRP A 27 -2.35 6.65 11.40
CA TRP A 27 -2.60 7.14 10.06
C TRP A 27 -3.15 6.04 9.14
N ILE A 28 -2.53 4.85 9.13
CA ILE A 28 -2.99 3.71 8.33
C ILE A 28 -4.45 3.38 8.68
N TYR A 29 -4.79 3.25 9.96
CA TYR A 29 -6.17 2.93 10.36
C TYR A 29 -7.19 4.02 10.00
N SER A 30 -6.77 5.29 9.97
CA SER A 30 -7.68 6.40 9.66
C SER A 30 -7.91 6.58 8.15
N ASN A 31 -7.04 6.04 7.30
CA ASN A 31 -7.02 6.35 5.87
C ASN A 31 -7.10 5.11 4.96
N ILE A 32 -6.78 3.92 5.47
CA ILE A 32 -6.76 2.68 4.69
C ILE A 32 -7.72 1.68 5.31
N PHE A 33 -8.76 1.32 4.57
CA PHE A 33 -9.65 0.22 4.92
C PHE A 33 -9.18 -1.06 4.22
N ILE A 34 -8.65 -2.01 4.99
CA ILE A 34 -8.23 -3.33 4.47
C ILE A 34 -9.44 -4.25 4.50
N THR A 35 -10.04 -4.50 3.33
CA THR A 35 -11.16 -5.45 3.22
C THR A 35 -10.71 -6.91 3.29
N ARG A 36 -9.52 -7.22 2.73
CA ARG A 36 -8.95 -8.57 2.63
C ARG A 36 -7.43 -8.51 2.57
N ILE A 37 -6.78 -9.61 2.96
CA ILE A 37 -5.32 -9.81 2.86
C ILE A 37 -5.09 -11.10 2.08
N GLY A 38 -4.30 -11.02 1.02
CA GLY A 38 -3.91 -12.18 0.22
C GLY A 38 -2.48 -12.64 0.49
N THR A 39 -2.13 -13.80 -0.06
CA THR A 39 -0.76 -14.34 -0.02
C THR A 39 -0.05 -14.05 -1.34
N VAL A 40 1.20 -13.60 -1.26
CA VAL A 40 2.02 -13.43 -2.46
C VAL A 40 2.32 -14.79 -3.08
N LYS A 41 1.92 -14.98 -4.33
CA LYS A 41 2.21 -16.16 -5.14
C LYS A 41 3.53 -16.01 -5.90
N GLU A 42 3.71 -14.85 -6.55
CA GLU A 42 4.88 -14.53 -7.36
C GLU A 42 5.26 -13.07 -7.14
N PHE A 43 6.56 -12.78 -7.05
CA PHE A 43 7.09 -11.44 -6.96
C PHE A 43 8.26 -11.23 -7.92
N LYS A 44 8.11 -10.29 -8.85
CA LYS A 44 9.16 -9.89 -9.79
C LYS A 44 9.91 -8.69 -9.22
N GLN A 45 11.04 -8.95 -8.57
CA GLN A 45 11.83 -7.92 -7.90
C GLN A 45 12.22 -6.75 -8.83
N GLN A 46 12.55 -7.03 -10.09
CA GLN A 46 13.00 -6.01 -11.05
C GLN A 46 11.89 -5.03 -11.43
N THR A 47 10.68 -5.53 -11.68
CA THR A 47 9.53 -4.70 -12.08
C THR A 47 8.64 -4.29 -10.91
N GLN A 48 8.88 -4.85 -9.72
CA GLN A 48 8.02 -4.72 -8.54
C GLN A 48 6.57 -5.14 -8.80
N GLU A 49 6.37 -6.05 -9.76
CA GLU A 49 5.06 -6.66 -10.04
C GLU A 49 4.88 -7.89 -9.17
N THR A 50 3.65 -8.10 -8.71
CA THR A 50 3.28 -9.16 -7.79
C THR A 50 1.99 -9.82 -8.25
N VAL A 51 1.91 -11.14 -8.11
CA VAL A 51 0.63 -11.86 -8.14
C VAL A 51 0.28 -12.25 -6.72
N VAL A 52 -0.90 -11.83 -6.27
CA VAL A 52 -1.44 -12.12 -4.94
C VAL A 52 -2.64 -13.04 -5.10
N ILE A 53 -2.68 -14.16 -4.37
CA ILE A 53 -3.84 -15.05 -4.31
C ILE A 53 -4.72 -14.64 -3.13
N ILE A 54 -6.03 -14.58 -3.34
CA ILE A 54 -7.05 -14.53 -2.29
C ILE A 54 -7.76 -15.90 -2.21
N PRO A 55 -7.34 -16.80 -1.30
CA PRO A 55 -7.84 -18.19 -1.27
C PRO A 55 -9.36 -18.29 -1.08
N GLU A 56 -9.96 -17.34 -0.37
CA GLU A 56 -11.38 -17.34 -0.05
C GLU A 56 -12.29 -17.03 -1.26
N PHE A 57 -11.71 -16.65 -2.40
CA PHE A 57 -12.44 -16.29 -3.62
C PHE A 57 -12.01 -17.16 -4.80
N GLU A 58 -12.13 -18.48 -4.64
CA GLU A 58 -11.77 -19.44 -5.69
C GLU A 58 -10.32 -19.23 -6.17
N ASP A 59 -9.42 -19.00 -5.21
CA ASP A 59 -8.01 -18.67 -5.46
C ASP A 59 -7.81 -17.47 -6.41
N LEU A 60 -8.67 -16.45 -6.30
CA LEU A 60 -8.59 -15.23 -7.12
C LEU A 60 -7.17 -14.68 -7.17
N GLU A 61 -6.64 -14.57 -8.39
CA GLU A 61 -5.32 -14.00 -8.65
C GLU A 61 -5.43 -12.52 -8.97
N ILE A 62 -4.79 -11.70 -8.15
CA ILE A 62 -4.70 -10.26 -8.33
C ILE A 62 -3.30 -9.92 -8.82
N HIS A 63 -3.22 -9.43 -10.05
CA HIS A 63 -2.02 -8.80 -10.60
C HIS A 63 -1.91 -7.37 -10.07
N THR A 64 -0.85 -7.09 -9.33
CA THR A 64 -0.63 -5.80 -8.69
C THR A 64 0.82 -5.37 -8.84
N LYS A 65 1.10 -4.11 -8.51
CA LYS A 65 2.44 -3.51 -8.55
C LYS A 65 2.67 -2.71 -7.28
N ASN A 66 3.91 -2.67 -6.81
CA ASN A 66 4.27 -1.81 -5.69
C ASN A 66 3.87 -0.35 -6.01
N ILE A 67 3.15 0.30 -5.09
CA ILE A 67 2.72 1.69 -5.21
C ILE A 67 3.88 2.66 -5.39
N SER A 68 5.06 2.35 -4.82
CA SER A 68 6.27 3.17 -5.02
C SER A 68 6.85 3.08 -6.43
N ASN A 69 6.37 2.14 -7.25
CA ASN A 69 6.83 1.89 -8.62
C ASN A 69 5.72 2.12 -9.67
N ILE A 70 4.67 2.84 -9.31
CA ILE A 70 3.66 3.34 -10.24
C ILE A 70 4.18 4.68 -10.77
N ASN A 71 4.48 4.72 -12.08
CA ASN A 71 4.84 5.96 -12.79
C ASN A 71 3.61 6.82 -13.08
#